data_AF-A0A0G1SFN6-F1
#
_entry.id   AF-A0A0G1SFN6-F1
#
_cell.length_a   1.000
_cell.length_b   1.000
_cell.length_c   1.000
_cell.angle_alpha   90.00
_cell.angle_beta   90.00
_cell.angle_gamma   90.00
#
_symmetry.space_group_name_H-M   'P 1'
#
loop_
_entity.id
_entity.type
_entity.pdbx_description
1 polymer ?
#
loop_
_entity_poly.entity_id
_entity_poly.type
_entity_poly.pdbx_seq_one_letter_code
_entity_poly.pdbx_strand_id
1 'polypeptide(L)'
;METLSPVLSSVQLDRTVPVSAPPYVVSADIKVLLSKWALTYGFILPDGEFFPELRAEFSRLMRNIFPQFILISEQEIAGGLAEKSLAAKHPLLSLERAYLDAPFRLEVSRCVNAENADAGLYTRSGAANLREQLAVLRNAGVRTVSIVEDVIFSGGFLLRILELLKKSGIAVESVYTGIAIGSGMDKVRAHGYEVECVRSFPEVIDEVCERDFFPGVPLCGRTLRGAHNIGIPYIAPFGLMKDWASIAPEYEEVVSERCVDLTSLLFNEIGRASGRPVLCSDLERGVLGISPSEVPFVAALQQFVR
;
A
#
# COMPACT_ATOMS: atom_id res chain seq x y z
N MET A 1 13.05 20.85 25.20
CA MET A 1 13.68 19.54 25.45
C MET A 1 12.91 18.90 26.58
N GLU A 2 11.73 18.37 26.26
CA GLU A 2 10.93 17.60 27.20
C GLU A 2 11.08 16.13 26.81
N THR A 3 11.63 15.38 27.75
CA THR A 3 11.92 13.95 27.68
C THR A 3 10.63 13.15 27.63
N LEU A 4 10.50 12.31 26.61
CA LEU A 4 9.44 11.29 26.50
C LEU A 4 9.52 10.32 27.69
N SER A 5 8.38 10.15 28.36
CA SER A 5 8.19 9.31 29.55
C SER A 5 8.26 7.81 29.21
N PRO A 6 8.85 6.94 30.06
CA PRO A 6 8.92 5.51 29.84
C PRO A 6 7.76 4.80 30.55
N VAL A 7 6.82 4.24 29.78
CA VAL A 7 5.95 3.16 30.27
C VAL A 7 6.13 1.97 29.34
N LEU A 8 7.15 1.17 29.62
CA LEU A 8 7.27 -0.20 29.14
C LEU A 8 6.72 -1.11 30.25
N SER A 9 5.47 -1.53 30.14
CA SER A 9 4.99 -2.71 30.86
C SER A 9 5.26 -3.94 29.98
N SER A 10 6.10 -4.82 30.50
CA SER A 10 6.58 -6.05 29.87
C SER A 10 5.47 -7.07 29.66
N VAL A 11 5.10 -7.31 28.39
CA VAL A 11 4.57 -8.62 27.98
C VAL A 11 5.78 -9.50 27.63
N GLN A 12 6.15 -10.40 28.54
CA GLN A 12 7.11 -11.46 28.22
C GLN A 12 6.40 -12.51 27.35
N LEU A 13 6.57 -12.41 26.04
CA LEU A 13 6.21 -13.46 25.09
C LEU A 13 7.29 -14.55 25.14
N ASP A 14 6.86 -15.77 25.45
CA ASP A 14 7.71 -16.96 25.50
C ASP A 14 8.29 -17.24 24.09
N ARG A 15 9.62 -17.14 23.95
CA ARG A 15 10.31 -17.17 22.67
C ARG A 15 10.87 -18.56 22.37
N THR A 16 10.10 -19.36 21.66
CA THR A 16 10.67 -20.37 20.74
C THR A 16 10.05 -20.21 19.36
N VAL A 17 10.66 -19.35 18.54
CA VAL A 17 10.29 -19.18 17.14
C VAL A 17 11.12 -20.18 16.34
N PRO A 18 10.51 -21.14 15.63
CA PRO A 18 11.26 -22.05 14.79
C PRO A 18 12.02 -21.26 13.71
N VAL A 19 13.25 -21.71 13.43
CA VAL A 19 14.14 -21.17 12.37
C VAL A 19 13.53 -21.28 10.95
N SER A 20 12.32 -21.84 10.82
CA SER A 20 11.61 -22.12 9.56
C SER A 20 10.29 -21.39 9.36
N ALA A 21 9.91 -20.42 10.20
CA ALA A 21 8.64 -19.69 9.99
C ALA A 21 8.76 -18.78 8.74
N PRO A 22 7.76 -18.73 7.84
CA PRO A 22 7.73 -17.78 6.74
C PRO A 22 7.83 -16.33 7.26
N PRO A 23 8.44 -15.40 6.51
CA PRO A 23 8.53 -14.01 6.95
C PRO A 23 7.20 -13.28 6.82
N TYR A 24 7.04 -12.21 7.60
CA TYR A 24 6.01 -11.19 7.39
C TYR A 24 6.64 -10.02 6.64
N VAL A 25 6.14 -9.71 5.45
CA VAL A 25 6.77 -8.74 4.55
C VAL A 25 5.95 -7.47 4.50
N VAL A 26 6.61 -6.32 4.60
CA VAL A 26 6.00 -5.02 4.33
C VAL A 26 6.77 -4.31 3.23
N SER A 27 6.06 -3.79 2.24
CA SER A 27 6.60 -2.91 1.19
C SER A 27 6.49 -1.45 1.62
N ALA A 28 7.63 -0.78 1.77
CA ALA A 28 7.68 0.62 2.18
C ALA A 28 7.25 1.53 1.01
N ASP A 29 6.37 2.50 1.27
CA ASP A 29 5.81 3.37 0.22
C ASP A 29 5.33 4.75 0.70
N ILE A 30 5.20 4.97 2.01
CA ILE A 30 4.57 6.21 2.49
C ILE A 30 5.37 7.45 2.08
N LYS A 31 6.71 7.36 2.07
CA LYS A 31 7.57 8.48 1.67
C LYS A 31 7.36 8.88 0.21
N VAL A 32 7.29 7.91 -0.71
CA VAL A 32 7.11 8.20 -2.14
C VAL A 32 5.69 8.72 -2.41
N LEU A 33 4.68 8.15 -1.75
CA LEU A 33 3.29 8.59 -1.88
C LEU A 33 3.09 10.00 -1.33
N LEU A 34 3.61 10.27 -0.13
CA LEU A 34 3.50 11.59 0.48
C LEU A 34 4.36 12.63 -0.24
N SER A 35 5.43 12.25 -0.92
CA SER A 35 6.20 13.20 -1.75
C SER A 35 5.36 13.73 -2.91
N LYS A 36 4.59 12.86 -3.59
CA LYS A 36 3.66 13.25 -4.67
C LYS A 36 2.51 14.11 -4.14
N TRP A 37 1.93 13.71 -3.01
CA TRP A 37 0.89 14.49 -2.33
C TRP A 37 1.41 15.86 -1.88
N ALA A 38 2.54 15.93 -1.19
CA ALA A 38 3.10 17.17 -0.67
C ALA A 38 3.39 18.18 -1.79
N LEU A 39 3.92 17.73 -2.93
CA LEU A 39 4.09 18.55 -4.12
C LEU A 39 2.76 19.10 -4.64
N THR A 40 1.71 18.28 -4.65
CA THR A 40 0.38 18.65 -5.18
C THR A 40 -0.36 19.62 -4.26
N TYR A 41 -0.26 19.45 -2.95
CA TYR A 41 -1.02 20.20 -1.94
C TYR A 41 -0.19 21.28 -1.23
N GLY A 42 1.05 21.52 -1.68
CA GLY A 42 1.92 22.57 -1.15
C GLY A 42 2.41 22.33 0.28
N PHE A 43 2.64 21.07 0.65
CA PHE A 43 3.27 20.70 1.93
C PHE A 43 4.77 20.43 1.76
N ILE A 44 5.48 20.48 2.88
CA ILE A 44 6.89 20.14 3.01
C ILE A 44 6.98 18.88 3.86
N LEU A 45 7.68 17.88 3.34
CA LEU A 45 7.99 16.67 4.11
C LEU A 45 9.10 16.95 5.12
N PRO A 46 9.07 16.26 6.29
CA PRO A 46 10.17 16.32 7.26
C PRO A 46 11.49 15.80 6.67
N ASP A 47 12.58 16.01 7.41
CA ASP A 47 13.94 15.74 6.94
C ASP A 47 14.24 14.27 6.59
N GLY A 48 15.47 14.05 6.12
CA GLY A 48 15.93 12.76 5.63
C GLY A 48 15.94 11.63 6.66
N GLU A 49 16.12 11.95 7.96
CA GLU A 49 16.23 10.98 9.05
C GLU A 49 14.86 10.61 9.64
N PHE A 50 13.86 11.49 9.51
CA PHE A 50 12.51 11.26 10.04
C PHE A 50 11.88 9.93 9.57
N PHE A 51 11.87 9.65 8.26
CA PHE A 51 11.24 8.43 7.73
C PHE A 51 11.98 7.15 8.17
N PRO A 52 13.33 7.08 8.13
CA PRO A 52 14.08 6.01 8.75
C PRO A 52 13.72 5.74 10.22
N GLU A 53 13.61 6.79 11.05
CA GLU A 53 13.23 6.66 12.46
C GLU A 53 11.79 6.16 12.66
N LEU A 54 10.84 6.75 11.92
CA LEU A 54 9.44 6.33 11.92
C LEU A 54 9.30 4.84 11.56
N ARG A 55 10.03 4.41 10.54
CA ARG A 55 10.07 3.01 10.09
C ARG A 55 10.79 2.08 11.05
N ALA A 56 11.80 2.57 11.77
CA ALA A 56 12.45 1.80 12.81
C ALA A 56 11.48 1.48 13.95
N GLU A 57 10.67 2.46 14.36
CA GLU A 57 9.62 2.28 15.36
C GLU A 57 8.50 1.34 14.89
N PHE A 58 8.01 1.51 13.66
CA PHE A 58 7.06 0.58 13.06
C PHE A 58 7.63 -0.84 12.97
N SER A 59 8.87 -0.99 12.50
CA SER A 59 9.53 -2.30 12.39
C SER A 59 9.73 -2.96 13.76
N ARG A 60 9.98 -2.18 14.82
CA ARG A 60 10.12 -2.69 16.19
C ARG A 60 8.80 -3.24 16.71
N LEU A 61 7.68 -2.54 16.45
CA LEU A 61 6.34 -3.02 16.73
C LEU A 61 6.08 -4.34 16.00
N MET A 62 6.29 -4.39 14.68
CA MET A 62 6.02 -5.57 13.87
C MET A 62 6.89 -6.77 14.24
N ARG A 63 8.17 -6.55 14.61
CA ARG A 63 9.06 -7.64 15.08
C ARG A 63 8.64 -8.28 16.40
N ASN A 64 7.89 -7.57 17.24
CA ASN A 64 7.36 -8.15 18.46
C ASN A 64 6.24 -9.17 18.18
N ILE A 65 5.58 -9.06 17.03
CA ILE A 65 4.46 -9.91 16.60
C ILE A 65 4.97 -10.98 15.62
N PHE A 66 5.76 -10.55 14.64
CA PHE A 66 6.34 -11.36 13.59
C PHE A 66 7.87 -11.33 13.71
N PRO A 67 8.48 -12.33 14.37
CA PRO A 67 9.92 -12.37 14.60
C PRO A 67 10.76 -12.30 13.31
N GLN A 68 10.23 -12.85 12.21
CA GLN A 68 10.80 -12.74 10.87
C GLN A 68 10.13 -11.62 10.06
N PHE A 69 10.16 -10.40 10.58
CA PHE A 69 9.65 -9.22 9.87
C PHE A 69 10.68 -8.65 8.90
N ILE A 70 10.26 -8.40 7.67
CA ILE A 70 11.08 -7.83 6.60
C ILE A 70 10.39 -6.59 6.05
N LEU A 71 11.06 -5.44 6.15
CA LEU A 71 10.66 -4.21 5.47
C LEU A 71 11.48 -4.06 4.19
N ILE A 72 10.81 -4.07 3.03
CA ILE A 72 11.43 -3.85 1.72
C ILE A 72 11.35 -2.36 1.42
N SER A 73 12.51 -1.74 1.15
CA SER A 73 12.59 -0.30 0.92
C SER A 73 11.96 0.13 -0.40
N GLU A 74 11.43 1.36 -0.48
CA GLU A 74 10.96 1.92 -1.75
C GLU A 74 12.07 2.02 -2.80
N GLN A 75 13.33 2.22 -2.38
CA GLN A 75 14.48 2.29 -3.30
C GLN A 75 14.74 0.94 -3.96
N GLU A 76 14.63 -0.15 -3.20
CA GLU A 76 14.75 -1.51 -3.74
C GLU A 76 13.66 -1.79 -4.77
N ILE A 77 12.40 -1.54 -4.43
CA ILE A 77 11.26 -1.80 -5.33
C ILE A 77 11.31 -0.90 -6.56
N ALA A 78 11.42 0.42 -6.38
CA ALA A 78 11.40 1.36 -7.50
C ALA A 78 12.63 1.18 -8.41
N GLY A 79 13.82 1.03 -7.83
CA GLY A 79 15.07 0.81 -8.58
C GLY A 79 15.03 -0.50 -9.36
N GLY A 80 14.60 -1.60 -8.72
CA GLY A 80 14.51 -2.90 -9.36
C GLY A 80 13.41 -2.97 -10.43
N LEU A 81 12.25 -2.32 -10.21
CA LEU A 81 11.20 -2.22 -11.23
C LEU A 81 11.69 -1.42 -12.43
N ALA A 82 12.35 -0.28 -12.19
CA ALA A 82 12.93 0.53 -13.25
C ALA A 82 13.92 -0.31 -14.07
N GLU A 83 14.90 -0.95 -13.42
CA GLU A 83 15.90 -1.80 -14.09
C GLU A 83 15.26 -2.91 -14.94
N LYS A 84 14.32 -3.67 -14.38
CA LYS A 84 13.67 -4.78 -15.09
C LYS A 84 12.81 -4.30 -16.25
N SER A 85 12.11 -3.19 -16.06
CA SER A 85 11.24 -2.63 -17.09
C SER A 85 12.01 -2.06 -18.30
N LEU A 86 13.33 -1.81 -18.19
CA LEU A 86 14.17 -1.42 -19.33
C LEU A 86 14.26 -2.52 -20.40
N ALA A 87 14.06 -3.78 -20.01
CA ALA A 87 14.05 -4.91 -20.94
C ALA A 87 12.71 -5.05 -21.70
N ALA A 88 11.69 -4.24 -21.36
CA ALA A 88 10.38 -4.32 -21.98
C ALA A 88 10.46 -3.95 -23.47
N LYS A 89 9.96 -4.84 -24.33
CA LYS A 89 9.88 -4.61 -25.79
C LYS A 89 8.62 -3.87 -26.19
N HIS A 90 7.67 -3.73 -25.26
CA HIS A 90 6.37 -3.14 -25.47
C HIS A 90 6.09 -2.05 -24.45
N PRO A 91 5.16 -1.11 -24.75
CA PRO A 91 4.80 -0.06 -23.81
C PRO A 91 4.37 -0.63 -22.46
N LEU A 92 4.84 -0.02 -21.38
CA LEU A 92 4.46 -0.40 -20.03
C LEU A 92 3.03 0.06 -19.74
N LEU A 93 2.24 -0.85 -19.16
CA LEU A 93 0.94 -0.58 -18.55
C LEU A 93 1.06 -0.87 -17.05
N SER A 94 1.12 0.19 -16.24
CA SER A 94 1.21 0.04 -14.79
C SER A 94 -0.17 -0.16 -14.15
N LEU A 95 -0.26 -1.06 -13.17
CA LEU A 95 -1.41 -1.24 -12.29
C LEU A 95 -1.20 -0.54 -10.93
N GLU A 96 0.06 -0.23 -10.60
CA GLU A 96 0.48 0.44 -9.38
C GLU A 96 0.66 1.97 -9.59
N ARG A 97 0.79 2.70 -8.48
CA ARG A 97 0.89 4.19 -8.48
C ARG A 97 2.08 4.73 -7.68
N ALA A 98 2.74 3.88 -6.90
CA ALA A 98 3.74 4.30 -5.93
C ALA A 98 5.10 4.44 -6.59
N TYR A 99 5.58 3.38 -7.24
CA TYR A 99 7.00 3.15 -7.48
C TYR A 99 7.47 3.48 -8.89
N LEU A 100 6.64 3.25 -9.92
CA LEU A 100 7.01 3.46 -11.31
C LEU A 100 5.96 4.30 -12.05
N ASP A 101 6.44 5.32 -12.76
CA ASP A 101 5.62 6.00 -13.75
C ASP A 101 5.72 5.29 -15.10
N ALA A 102 4.57 5.00 -15.70
CA ALA A 102 4.43 4.30 -16.96
C ALA A 102 3.61 5.14 -17.94
N PRO A 103 3.83 5.01 -19.27
CA PRO A 103 3.09 5.77 -20.28
C PRO A 103 1.60 5.46 -20.27
N PHE A 104 1.22 4.24 -19.87
CA PHE A 104 -0.16 3.84 -19.68
C PHE A 104 -0.37 3.34 -18.25
N ARG A 105 -1.56 3.59 -17.72
CA ARG A 105 -1.98 3.10 -16.40
C ARG A 105 -3.40 2.55 -16.48
N LEU A 106 -3.64 1.44 -15.79
CA LEU A 106 -4.98 0.94 -15.54
C LEU A 106 -5.34 1.23 -14.08
N GLU A 107 -6.27 2.14 -13.90
CA GLU A 107 -6.68 2.66 -12.61
C GLU A 107 -7.82 1.84 -12.04
N VAL A 108 -7.44 0.69 -11.50
CA VAL A 108 -8.35 -0.30 -10.92
C VAL A 108 -7.87 -0.71 -9.54
N SER A 109 -8.80 -1.02 -8.65
CA SER A 109 -8.53 -1.52 -7.32
C SER A 109 -9.61 -2.52 -6.90
N ARG A 110 -9.28 -3.34 -5.89
CA ARG A 110 -10.27 -4.16 -5.18
C ARG A 110 -11.01 -3.26 -4.19
N CYS A 111 -12.32 -3.42 -4.10
CA CYS A 111 -13.14 -2.68 -3.16
C CYS A 111 -13.78 -3.60 -2.13
N VAL A 112 -14.18 -3.00 -1.01
CA VAL A 112 -15.03 -3.63 -0.01
C VAL A 112 -16.33 -2.85 0.15
N ASN A 113 -17.39 -3.50 0.62
CA ASN A 113 -18.63 -2.84 1.02
C ASN A 113 -18.53 -2.29 2.45
N ALA A 114 -19.63 -1.70 2.96
CA ALA A 114 -19.69 -1.14 4.32
C ALA A 114 -19.54 -2.22 5.41
N GLU A 115 -19.79 -3.48 5.07
CA GLU A 115 -19.61 -4.65 5.94
C GLU A 115 -18.21 -5.28 5.79
N ASN A 116 -17.24 -4.59 5.18
CA ASN A 116 -15.87 -5.05 4.96
C ASN A 116 -15.71 -6.30 4.07
N ALA A 117 -16.76 -6.72 3.37
CA ALA A 117 -16.74 -7.85 2.43
C ALA A 117 -16.24 -7.42 1.04
N ASP A 118 -15.56 -8.33 0.33
CA ASP A 118 -15.08 -8.11 -1.04
C ASP A 118 -16.25 -7.73 -1.97
N ALA A 119 -16.15 -6.56 -2.59
CA ALA A 119 -17.15 -6.02 -3.51
C ALA A 119 -16.74 -6.11 -4.99
N GLY A 120 -15.56 -6.65 -5.29
CA GLY A 120 -15.01 -6.82 -6.63
C GLY A 120 -14.10 -5.69 -7.08
N LEU A 121 -13.97 -5.54 -8.41
CA LEU A 121 -13.08 -4.58 -9.06
C LEU A 121 -13.81 -3.29 -9.42
N TYR A 122 -13.22 -2.15 -9.06
CA TYR A 122 -13.71 -0.83 -9.48
C TYR A 122 -12.55 0.05 -9.92
N THR A 123 -12.89 1.11 -10.63
CA THR A 123 -11.94 2.15 -10.99
C THR A 123 -11.55 2.96 -9.76
N ARG A 124 -10.27 3.34 -9.67
CA ARG A 124 -9.81 4.25 -8.60
C ARG A 124 -10.51 5.61 -8.75
N SER A 125 -10.66 6.32 -7.63
CA SER A 125 -11.34 7.63 -7.64
C SER A 125 -10.67 8.61 -8.58
N GLY A 126 -11.48 9.42 -9.27
CA GLY A 126 -11.03 10.38 -10.29
C GLY A 126 -10.59 9.77 -11.62
N ALA A 127 -10.51 8.43 -11.75
CA ALA A 127 -10.17 7.80 -13.00
C ALA A 127 -11.40 7.66 -13.93
N ALA A 128 -11.13 7.69 -15.24
CA ALA A 128 -12.11 7.36 -16.27
C ALA A 128 -12.66 5.93 -16.07
N ASN A 129 -13.83 5.62 -16.62
CA ASN A 129 -14.33 4.24 -16.51
C ASN A 129 -13.43 3.26 -17.27
N LEU A 130 -13.52 1.96 -16.93
CA LEU A 130 -12.60 0.96 -17.48
C LEU A 130 -12.62 0.90 -19.02
N ARG A 131 -13.78 1.10 -19.64
CA ARG A 131 -13.92 1.11 -21.10
C ARG A 131 -13.16 2.27 -21.73
N GLU A 132 -13.19 3.44 -21.10
CA GLU A 132 -12.45 4.64 -21.54
C GLU A 132 -10.95 4.46 -21.36
N GLN A 133 -10.50 3.93 -20.21
CA GLN A 133 -9.08 3.64 -19.98
C GLN A 133 -8.53 2.69 -21.06
N LEU A 134 -9.26 1.62 -21.37
CA LEU A 134 -8.90 0.68 -22.44
C LEU A 134 -8.97 1.31 -23.85
N ALA A 135 -9.88 2.28 -24.06
CA ALA A 135 -9.94 3.02 -25.31
C ALA A 135 -8.70 3.88 -25.53
N VAL A 136 -8.11 4.47 -24.48
CA VAL A 136 -6.86 5.22 -24.57
C VAL A 136 -5.75 4.35 -25.17
N LEU A 137 -5.57 3.12 -24.66
CA LEU A 137 -4.57 2.19 -25.20
C LEU A 137 -4.83 1.87 -26.68
N ARG A 138 -6.08 1.53 -27.03
CA ARG A 138 -6.44 1.18 -28.41
C ARG A 138 -6.25 2.35 -29.39
N ASN A 139 -6.64 3.56 -28.98
CA ASN A 139 -6.52 4.77 -29.80
C ASN A 139 -5.06 5.16 -30.01
N ALA A 140 -4.18 4.83 -29.04
CA ALA A 140 -2.73 4.94 -29.19
C ALA A 140 -2.12 3.84 -30.08
N GLY A 141 -2.93 2.94 -30.66
CA GLY A 141 -2.46 1.83 -31.49
C GLY A 141 -1.83 0.68 -30.71
N VAL A 142 -1.93 0.68 -29.38
CA VAL A 142 -1.33 -0.34 -28.53
C VAL A 142 -2.10 -1.66 -28.67
N ARG A 143 -1.38 -2.71 -29.06
CA ARG A 143 -1.90 -4.08 -29.20
C ARG A 143 -1.24 -5.08 -28.27
N THR A 144 -0.05 -4.76 -27.78
CA THR A 144 0.70 -5.56 -26.82
C THR A 144 1.29 -4.63 -25.78
N VAL A 145 1.30 -5.06 -24.52
CA VAL A 145 1.90 -4.34 -23.40
C VAL A 145 2.75 -5.27 -22.55
N SER A 146 3.61 -4.66 -21.74
CA SER A 146 4.17 -5.29 -20.55
C SER A 146 3.52 -4.70 -19.31
N ILE A 147 3.12 -5.55 -18.35
CA ILE A 147 2.45 -5.10 -17.13
C ILE A 147 3.50 -4.76 -16.07
N VAL A 148 3.24 -3.71 -15.30
CA VAL A 148 3.96 -3.40 -14.06
C VAL A 148 3.00 -3.44 -12.89
N GLU A 149 3.36 -4.14 -11.82
CA GLU A 149 2.60 -4.26 -10.58
C GLU A 149 3.52 -4.10 -9.35
N ASP A 150 2.98 -3.70 -8.20
CA ASP A 150 3.75 -3.68 -6.95
C ASP A 150 3.98 -5.10 -6.42
N VAL A 151 2.91 -5.90 -6.33
CA VAL A 151 2.94 -7.22 -5.69
C VAL A 151 2.08 -8.27 -6.41
N ILE A 152 2.66 -9.45 -6.63
CA ILE A 152 1.94 -10.68 -6.96
C ILE A 152 1.85 -11.58 -5.72
N PHE A 153 0.75 -11.48 -4.98
CA PHE A 153 0.51 -12.32 -3.80
C PHE A 153 -0.12 -13.67 -4.18
N SER A 154 -1.42 -13.70 -4.52
CA SER A 154 -2.13 -14.91 -4.94
C SER A 154 -2.25 -15.07 -6.46
N GLY A 155 -1.82 -14.05 -7.22
CA GLY A 155 -1.99 -13.94 -8.68
C GLY A 155 -3.43 -13.75 -9.16
N GLY A 156 -4.44 -13.86 -8.28
CA GLY A 156 -5.86 -13.82 -8.68
C GLY A 156 -6.31 -12.49 -9.25
N PHE A 157 -5.85 -11.37 -8.67
CA PHE A 157 -6.15 -10.03 -9.16
C PHE A 157 -5.56 -9.83 -10.56
N LEU A 158 -4.24 -10.08 -10.70
CA LEU A 158 -3.53 -9.92 -11.97
C LEU A 158 -4.16 -10.76 -13.08
N LEU A 159 -4.49 -12.04 -12.83
CA LEU A 159 -5.15 -12.89 -13.83
C LEU A 159 -6.50 -12.33 -14.33
N ARG A 160 -7.29 -11.68 -13.46
CA ARG A 160 -8.52 -11.00 -13.88
C ARG A 160 -8.23 -9.82 -14.81
N ILE A 161 -7.16 -9.08 -14.55
CA ILE A 161 -6.71 -7.97 -15.41
C ILE A 161 -6.18 -8.49 -16.75
N LEU A 162 -5.37 -9.55 -16.74
CA LEU A 162 -4.83 -10.17 -17.96
C LEU A 162 -5.97 -10.67 -18.88
N GLU A 163 -7.01 -11.30 -18.31
CA GLU A 163 -8.18 -11.73 -19.08
C GLU A 163 -8.99 -10.55 -19.62
N LEU A 164 -9.13 -9.46 -18.86
CA LEU A 164 -9.77 -8.24 -19.31
C LEU A 164 -9.06 -7.62 -20.52
N LEU A 165 -7.72 -7.52 -20.46
CA LEU A 165 -6.90 -6.99 -21.55
C LEU A 165 -7.01 -7.87 -22.79
N LYS A 166 -6.94 -9.19 -22.61
CA LYS A 166 -7.12 -10.17 -23.69
C LYS A 166 -8.48 -10.01 -24.38
N LYS A 167 -9.58 -9.93 -23.62
CA LYS A 167 -10.93 -9.68 -24.16
C LYS A 167 -11.04 -8.34 -24.88
N SER A 168 -10.18 -7.39 -24.55
CA SER A 168 -10.11 -6.07 -25.17
C SER A 168 -9.20 -6.03 -26.39
N GLY A 169 -8.63 -7.16 -26.82
CA GLY A 169 -7.74 -7.28 -27.96
C GLY A 169 -6.34 -6.71 -27.68
N ILE A 170 -5.92 -6.67 -26.41
CA ILE A 170 -4.60 -6.25 -25.97
C ILE A 170 -3.89 -7.49 -25.40
N ALA A 171 -2.80 -7.89 -26.06
CA ALA A 171 -1.93 -8.96 -25.59
C ALA A 171 -1.01 -8.46 -24.46
N VAL A 172 -0.58 -9.37 -23.60
CA VAL A 172 0.42 -9.11 -22.56
C VAL A 172 1.60 -10.04 -22.83
N GLU A 173 2.79 -9.47 -23.03
CA GLU A 173 4.02 -10.25 -23.27
C GLU A 173 4.66 -10.66 -21.93
N SER A 174 4.92 -9.68 -21.07
CA SER A 174 5.63 -9.87 -19.81
C SER A 174 4.97 -9.13 -18.65
N VAL A 175 5.24 -9.60 -17.44
CA VAL A 175 4.85 -8.98 -16.17
C VAL A 175 6.09 -8.69 -15.36
N TYR A 176 6.24 -7.44 -14.95
CA TYR A 176 7.26 -6.97 -14.02
C TYR A 176 6.58 -6.65 -12.68
N THR A 177 7.09 -7.18 -11.58
CA THR A 177 6.54 -6.92 -10.25
C THR A 177 7.61 -6.55 -9.24
N GLY A 178 7.27 -5.74 -8.25
CA GLY A 178 8.16 -5.48 -7.11
C GLY A 178 8.41 -6.77 -6.33
N ILE A 179 7.36 -7.29 -5.70
CA ILE A 179 7.44 -8.50 -4.87
C ILE A 179 6.58 -9.61 -5.48
N ALA A 180 7.11 -10.83 -5.52
CA ALA A 180 6.38 -12.02 -5.96
C ALA A 180 6.39 -13.10 -4.89
N ILE A 181 5.20 -13.60 -4.52
CA ILE A 181 5.07 -14.78 -3.66
C ILE A 181 4.97 -16.03 -4.55
N GLY A 182 5.67 -17.10 -4.18
CA GLY A 182 5.84 -18.30 -5.00
C GLY A 182 4.54 -18.82 -5.59
N SER A 183 3.52 -19.02 -4.74
CA SER A 183 2.21 -19.51 -5.18
C SER A 183 1.51 -18.60 -6.20
N GLY A 184 1.59 -17.27 -6.03
CA GLY A 184 1.04 -16.30 -6.97
C GLY A 184 1.82 -16.25 -8.28
N MET A 185 3.15 -16.26 -8.20
CA MET A 185 4.06 -16.25 -9.35
C MET A 185 3.86 -17.50 -10.22
N ASP A 186 3.84 -18.68 -9.61
CA ASP A 186 3.65 -19.96 -10.30
C ASP A 186 2.28 -20.02 -10.96
N LYS A 187 1.25 -19.51 -10.29
CA LYS A 187 -0.09 -19.43 -10.87
C LYS A 187 -0.14 -18.57 -12.12
N VAL A 188 0.53 -17.41 -12.13
CA VAL A 188 0.59 -16.52 -13.30
C VAL A 188 1.39 -17.18 -14.44
N ARG A 189 2.54 -17.79 -14.13
CA ARG A 189 3.37 -18.53 -15.10
C ARG A 189 2.65 -19.72 -15.72
N ALA A 190 1.83 -20.45 -14.94
CA ALA A 190 1.00 -21.54 -15.43
C ALA A 190 -0.03 -21.11 -16.49
N HIS A 191 -0.35 -19.81 -16.58
CA HIS A 191 -1.19 -19.23 -17.63
C HIS A 191 -0.39 -18.73 -18.85
N GLY A 192 0.92 -19.04 -18.92
CA GLY A 192 1.78 -18.75 -20.06
C GLY A 192 2.40 -17.35 -20.06
N TYR A 193 2.39 -16.65 -18.93
CA TYR A 193 2.98 -15.32 -18.81
C TYR A 193 4.39 -15.39 -18.20
N GLU A 194 5.32 -14.65 -18.79
CA GLU A 194 6.63 -14.43 -18.19
C GLU A 194 6.50 -13.44 -17.03
N VAL A 195 7.11 -13.79 -15.89
CA VAL A 195 7.10 -12.96 -14.67
C VAL A 195 8.52 -12.73 -14.21
N GLU A 196 8.89 -11.46 -14.18
CA GLU A 196 10.12 -10.96 -13.57
C GLU A 196 9.78 -10.17 -12.32
N CYS A 197 10.54 -10.40 -11.25
CA CYS A 197 10.32 -9.73 -9.97
C CYS A 197 11.62 -9.15 -9.41
N VAL A 198 11.53 -8.05 -8.66
CA VAL A 198 12.65 -7.48 -7.89
C VAL A 198 13.03 -8.44 -6.77
N ARG A 199 12.02 -8.90 -6.03
CA ARG A 199 12.20 -9.86 -4.95
C ARG A 199 11.15 -10.96 -5.02
N SER A 200 11.58 -12.17 -4.70
CA SER A 200 10.67 -13.31 -4.55
C SER A 200 10.79 -13.93 -3.17
N PHE A 201 9.66 -14.44 -2.69
CA PHE A 201 9.58 -15.25 -1.48
C PHE A 201 8.86 -16.55 -1.84
N PRO A 202 9.40 -17.73 -1.48
CA PRO A 202 8.67 -18.99 -1.70
C PRO A 202 7.32 -18.98 -0.98
N GLU A 203 7.33 -18.55 0.28
CA GLU A 203 6.17 -18.40 1.15
C GLU A 203 6.36 -17.19 2.09
N VAL A 204 5.25 -16.63 2.55
CA VAL A 204 5.19 -15.54 3.54
C VAL A 204 3.99 -15.78 4.45
N ILE A 205 4.01 -15.19 5.65
CA ILE A 205 2.79 -15.07 6.47
C ILE A 205 1.83 -14.13 5.75
N ASP A 206 2.33 -12.96 5.35
CA ASP A 206 1.60 -11.97 4.56
C ASP A 206 2.57 -11.04 3.83
N GLU A 207 2.04 -10.30 2.87
CA GLU A 207 2.66 -9.12 2.29
C GLU A 207 1.66 -7.97 2.31
N VAL A 208 2.05 -6.85 2.92
CA VAL A 208 1.20 -5.68 3.10
C VAL A 208 1.98 -4.41 2.76
N CYS A 209 1.34 -3.42 2.14
CA CYS A 209 1.97 -2.13 1.91
C CYS A 209 1.98 -1.29 3.19
N GLU A 210 3.09 -0.60 3.46
CA GLU A 210 3.28 0.24 4.64
C GLU A 210 2.11 1.23 4.84
N ARG A 211 1.69 1.92 3.77
CA ARG A 211 0.54 2.84 3.75
C ARG A 211 -0.74 2.30 4.37
N ASP A 212 -0.98 0.98 4.33
CA ASP A 212 -2.24 0.42 4.82
C ASP A 212 -2.38 0.53 6.34
N PHE A 213 -1.27 0.75 7.05
CA PHE A 213 -1.21 1.02 8.49
C PHE A 213 -1.22 2.51 8.86
N PHE A 214 -1.18 3.43 7.89
CA PHE A 214 -1.08 4.88 8.12
C PHE A 214 -2.31 5.62 7.57
N PRO A 215 -3.38 5.80 8.37
CA PRO A 215 -4.57 6.53 7.96
C PRO A 215 -4.24 7.91 7.35
N GLY A 216 -4.90 8.25 6.24
CA GLY A 216 -4.75 9.54 5.57
C GLY A 216 -3.60 9.59 4.55
N VAL A 217 -2.68 8.63 4.56
CA VAL A 217 -1.68 8.49 3.49
C VAL A 217 -2.39 8.16 2.16
N PRO A 218 -1.95 8.72 1.00
CA PRO A 218 -2.51 8.37 -0.29
C PRO A 218 -2.56 6.85 -0.50
N LEU A 219 -3.65 6.35 -1.09
CA LEU A 219 -3.87 4.92 -1.36
C LEU A 219 -3.96 4.01 -0.11
N CYS A 220 -3.96 4.58 1.10
CA CYS A 220 -4.14 3.81 2.34
C CYS A 220 -5.42 2.96 2.29
N GLY A 221 -5.24 1.67 2.63
CA GLY A 221 -6.29 0.75 2.99
C GLY A 221 -7.17 0.29 1.83
N ARG A 222 -8.18 -0.52 2.15
CA ARG A 222 -9.14 -0.99 1.14
C ARG A 222 -10.05 0.14 0.70
N THR A 223 -10.41 0.17 -0.59
CA THR A 223 -11.34 1.19 -1.11
C THR A 223 -12.78 0.83 -0.74
N LEU A 224 -13.50 1.76 -0.09
CA LEU A 224 -14.92 1.59 0.21
C LEU A 224 -15.77 1.83 -1.05
N ARG A 225 -16.57 0.84 -1.43
CA ARG A 225 -17.49 0.92 -2.56
C ARG A 225 -18.58 1.95 -2.29
N GLY A 226 -18.87 2.79 -3.28
CA GLY A 226 -19.94 3.79 -3.22
C GLY A 226 -19.55 5.08 -2.48
N ALA A 227 -18.35 5.14 -1.91
CA ALA A 227 -17.79 6.36 -1.31
C ALA A 227 -16.71 6.96 -2.21
N HIS A 228 -16.66 8.29 -2.30
CA HIS A 228 -15.65 8.98 -3.11
C HIS A 228 -14.30 8.98 -2.40
N ASN A 229 -13.33 8.23 -2.94
CA ASN A 229 -11.95 8.10 -2.46
C ASN A 229 -11.77 7.87 -0.95
N ILE A 230 -12.60 7.01 -0.34
CA ILE A 230 -12.45 6.61 1.06
C ILE A 230 -11.67 5.31 1.18
N GLY A 231 -10.62 5.33 2.00
CA GLY A 231 -9.84 4.17 2.41
C GLY A 231 -10.26 3.66 3.78
N ILE A 232 -10.17 2.34 3.96
CA ILE A 232 -10.31 1.66 5.23
C ILE A 232 -8.93 1.11 5.64
N PRO A 233 -8.21 1.81 6.54
CA PRO A 233 -6.92 1.38 7.05
C PRO A 233 -6.97 -0.02 7.68
N TYR A 234 -5.85 -0.73 7.72
CA TYR A 234 -5.73 -2.08 8.25
C TYR A 234 -5.54 -2.07 9.78
N ILE A 235 -6.16 -1.12 10.47
CA ILE A 235 -6.12 -0.96 11.92
C ILE A 235 -7.53 -0.78 12.47
N ALA A 236 -7.75 -1.14 13.72
CA ALA A 236 -9.01 -0.90 14.43
C ALA A 236 -9.20 0.61 14.73
N PRO A 237 -10.46 1.09 14.83
CA PRO A 237 -11.70 0.37 14.61
C PRO A 237 -12.13 0.32 13.12
N PHE A 238 -11.24 0.65 12.18
CA PHE A 238 -11.60 0.82 10.78
C PHE A 238 -11.67 -0.51 10.01
N GLY A 239 -10.59 -1.29 10.06
CA GLY A 239 -10.41 -2.48 9.23
C GLY A 239 -10.28 -3.77 10.02
N LEU A 240 -10.23 -4.90 9.29
CA LEU A 240 -10.13 -6.24 9.85
C LEU A 240 -8.67 -6.72 9.85
N MET A 241 -7.91 -6.44 10.92
CA MET A 241 -6.47 -6.69 10.96
C MET A 241 -6.10 -8.16 10.74
N LYS A 242 -6.88 -9.07 11.32
CA LYS A 242 -6.67 -10.52 11.15
C LYS A 242 -6.84 -10.97 9.70
N ASP A 243 -7.87 -10.48 9.02
CA ASP A 243 -8.23 -10.96 7.69
C ASP A 243 -7.47 -10.24 6.57
N TRP A 244 -6.97 -9.04 6.84
CA TRP A 244 -6.33 -8.19 5.82
C TRP A 244 -4.82 -8.06 6.00
N ALA A 245 -4.32 -8.29 7.21
CA ALA A 245 -2.92 -8.14 7.56
C ALA A 245 -2.38 -9.32 8.39
N SER A 246 -3.14 -10.40 8.56
CA SER A 246 -2.74 -11.58 9.34
C SER A 246 -2.28 -11.29 10.78
N ILE A 247 -2.73 -10.17 11.37
CA ILE A 247 -2.42 -9.80 12.76
C ILE A 247 -3.48 -10.39 13.68
N ALA A 248 -3.04 -11.17 14.68
CA ALA A 248 -3.95 -11.85 15.58
C ALA A 248 -4.68 -10.87 16.52
N PRO A 249 -5.94 -11.17 16.94
CA PRO A 249 -6.77 -10.23 17.71
C PRO A 249 -6.14 -9.75 19.03
N GLU A 250 -5.30 -10.54 19.67
CA GLU A 250 -4.59 -10.17 20.90
C GLU A 250 -3.60 -9.01 20.71
N TYR A 251 -3.23 -8.68 19.47
CA TYR A 251 -2.36 -7.56 19.13
C TYR A 251 -3.12 -6.37 18.53
N GLU A 252 -4.43 -6.50 18.27
CA GLU A 252 -5.21 -5.50 17.52
C GLU A 252 -5.18 -4.12 18.17
N GLU A 253 -5.45 -4.05 19.47
CA GLU A 253 -5.46 -2.81 20.26
C GLU A 253 -4.09 -2.13 20.22
N VAL A 254 -3.04 -2.83 20.67
CA VAL A 254 -1.68 -2.28 20.75
C VAL A 254 -1.13 -1.88 19.38
N VAL A 255 -1.42 -2.62 18.31
CA VAL A 255 -0.95 -2.21 16.98
C VAL A 255 -1.71 -0.99 16.49
N SER A 256 -3.04 -0.96 16.67
CA SER A 256 -3.87 0.16 16.22
C SER A 256 -3.50 1.46 16.92
N GLU A 257 -3.32 1.43 18.24
CA GLU A 257 -2.84 2.57 19.03
C GLU A 257 -1.50 3.10 18.49
N ARG A 258 -0.53 2.20 18.30
CA ARG A 258 0.81 2.59 17.86
C ARG A 258 0.83 3.09 16.41
N CYS A 259 0.01 2.52 15.53
CA CYS A 259 -0.16 3.02 14.17
C CYS A 259 -0.79 4.42 14.14
N VAL A 260 -1.74 4.70 15.03
CA VAL A 260 -2.31 6.06 15.18
C VAL A 260 -1.30 7.04 15.77
N ASP A 261 -0.49 6.64 16.74
CA ASP A 261 0.60 7.46 17.28
C ASP A 261 1.61 7.82 16.18
N LEU A 262 2.06 6.83 15.41
CA LEU A 262 3.03 7.03 14.32
C LEU A 262 2.44 7.90 13.19
N THR A 263 1.16 7.71 12.87
CA THR A 263 0.45 8.56 11.90
C THR A 263 0.30 9.99 12.41
N SER A 264 0.00 10.16 13.70
CA SER A 264 -0.09 11.47 14.35
C SER A 264 1.24 12.19 14.31
N LEU A 265 2.33 11.49 14.63
CA LEU A 265 3.71 12.00 14.54
C LEU A 265 4.02 12.43 13.10
N LEU A 266 3.75 11.58 12.11
CA LEU A 266 3.97 11.85 10.68
C LEU A 266 3.27 13.15 10.22
N PHE A 267 1.96 13.28 10.45
CA PHE A 267 1.21 14.44 9.97
C PHE A 267 1.50 15.72 10.78
N ASN A 268 1.82 15.61 12.07
CA ASN A 268 2.30 16.74 12.86
C ASN A 268 3.65 17.25 12.36
N GLU A 269 4.58 16.35 12.03
CA GLU A 269 5.90 16.72 11.53
C GLU A 269 5.86 17.32 10.13
N ILE A 270 4.99 16.81 9.25
CA ILE A 270 4.66 17.46 7.97
C ILE A 270 4.11 18.87 8.23
N GLY A 271 3.16 19.02 9.16
CA GLY A 271 2.58 20.32 9.48
C GLY A 271 3.60 21.31 10.05
N ARG A 272 4.51 20.84 10.92
CA ARG A 272 5.62 21.60 11.48
C ARG A 272 6.58 22.08 10.39
N ALA A 273 7.00 21.17 9.49
CA ALA A 273 7.87 21.50 8.37
C ALA A 273 7.21 22.48 7.39
N SER A 274 5.89 22.42 7.26
CA SER A 274 5.10 23.28 6.36
C SER A 274 4.66 24.61 6.98
N GLY A 275 4.85 24.80 8.29
CA GLY A 275 4.37 25.97 9.02
C GLY A 275 2.83 26.08 9.12
N ARG A 276 2.08 25.00 8.82
CA ARG A 276 0.62 24.95 8.89
C ARG A 276 0.15 23.52 9.23
N PRO A 277 -0.94 23.33 9.99
CA PRO A 277 -1.47 22.00 10.25
C PRO A 277 -1.98 21.34 8.97
N VAL A 278 -1.97 20.00 8.93
CA VAL A 278 -2.67 19.23 7.89
C VAL A 278 -4.13 19.07 8.31
N LEU A 279 -5.06 19.55 7.50
CA LEU A 279 -6.49 19.49 7.77
C LEU A 279 -7.11 18.21 7.18
N CYS A 280 -8.30 17.83 7.66
CA CYS A 280 -9.04 16.71 7.07
C CYS A 280 -9.37 16.96 5.58
N SER A 281 -9.52 18.22 5.17
CA SER A 281 -9.72 18.64 3.77
C SER A 281 -8.46 18.57 2.91
N ASP A 282 -7.25 18.52 3.49
CA ASP A 282 -5.99 18.43 2.75
C ASP A 282 -5.65 16.97 2.33
N LEU A 283 -6.37 15.97 2.83
CA LEU A 283 -6.11 14.57 2.53
C LEU A 283 -6.54 14.21 1.10
N GLU A 284 -5.62 13.65 0.31
CA GLU A 284 -6.00 13.07 -0.99
C GLU A 284 -6.92 11.86 -0.82
N ARG A 285 -6.62 11.02 0.16
CA ARG A 285 -7.36 9.80 0.49
C ARG A 285 -8.10 10.01 1.81
N GLY A 286 -9.43 10.03 1.75
CA GLY A 286 -10.23 10.13 2.96
C GLY A 286 -10.16 8.86 3.80
N VAL A 287 -10.41 8.99 5.10
CA VAL A 287 -10.42 7.87 6.07
C VAL A 287 -11.85 7.61 6.49
N LEU A 288 -12.26 6.34 6.55
CA LEU A 288 -13.59 5.96 7.03
C LEU A 288 -13.89 6.62 8.40
N GLY A 289 -15.03 7.29 8.50
CA GLY A 289 -15.46 7.97 9.74
C GLY A 289 -14.88 9.38 9.95
N ILE A 290 -13.92 9.82 9.14
CA ILE A 290 -13.36 11.18 9.20
C ILE A 290 -13.83 11.97 7.97
N SER A 291 -14.66 13.00 8.22
CA SER A 291 -15.20 13.83 7.14
C SER A 291 -14.23 14.94 6.73
N PRO A 292 -14.13 15.27 5.42
CA PRO A 292 -13.39 16.45 4.97
C PRO A 292 -13.87 17.71 5.68
N SER A 293 -12.96 18.43 6.33
CA SER A 293 -13.25 19.61 7.14
C SER A 293 -11.98 20.39 7.46
N GLU A 294 -12.14 21.61 7.99
CA GLU A 294 -11.04 22.45 8.47
C GLU A 294 -10.49 22.03 9.85
N VAL A 295 -10.89 20.86 10.35
CA VAL A 295 -10.34 20.30 11.59
C VAL A 295 -8.96 19.69 11.30
N PRO A 296 -7.94 19.93 12.14
CA PRO A 296 -6.64 19.26 12.02
C PRO A 296 -6.81 17.74 12.00
N PHE A 297 -6.22 17.07 11.01
CA PHE A 297 -6.41 15.64 10.79
C PHE A 297 -6.03 14.81 12.01
N VAL A 298 -4.91 15.12 12.65
CA VAL A 298 -4.44 14.42 13.86
C VAL A 298 -5.47 14.50 14.99
N ALA A 299 -6.12 15.66 15.17
CA ALA A 299 -7.15 15.83 16.20
C ALA A 299 -8.43 15.05 15.91
N ALA A 300 -8.75 14.81 14.63
CA ALA A 300 -9.86 13.94 14.24
C ALA A 300 -9.49 12.46 14.41
N LEU A 301 -8.28 12.06 14.01
CA LEU A 301 -7.81 10.68 14.10
C LEU A 301 -7.72 10.17 15.54
N GLN A 302 -7.21 10.99 16.46
CA GLN A 302 -7.08 10.64 17.87
C GLN A 302 -8.42 10.36 18.57
N GLN A 303 -9.57 10.73 17.98
CA GLN A 303 -10.88 10.41 18.55
C GLN A 303 -11.22 8.92 18.47
N PHE A 304 -10.51 8.17 17.62
CA PHE A 304 -10.73 6.74 17.36
C PHE A 304 -9.86 5.82 18.21
N VAL A 305 -8.97 6.39 19.03
CA VAL A 305 -8.14 5.65 19.98
C VAL A 305 -8.42 6.21 21.37
N ARG A 306 -9.10 5.41 22.21
CA ARG A 306 -9.48 5.76 23.58
C ARG A 306 -9.26 4.59 24.51
#